data_AF-V5GCH0-F1
#
_entry.id   AF-V5GCH0-F1
#
_cell.length_a   1.000
_cell.length_b   1.000
_cell.length_c   1.000
_cell.angle_alpha   90.00
_cell.angle_beta   90.00
_cell.angle_gamma   90.00
#
_symmetry.space_group_name_H-M   'P 1'
#
loop_
_entity.id
_entity.type
_entity.pdbx_description
1 polymer ?
#
loop_
_entity_poly.entity_id
_entity_poly.type
_entity_poly.pdbx_seq_one_letter_code
_entity_poly.pdbx_strand_id
1 'polypeptide(L)'
;MENDDTMLIELWPDISRPRDTSEMAYRFRAAAMACLSQDEFMIRHNLSTLEALLLLIYTISNHEGAELSWTLLGLTLNIGIALKCNGGSDTLRMNCIEAERRRRCWAGILLLHTYQATFFRDIDMSALLNIDATMPADVNDHDITADVILEPSSQPTQMSLMRFKIQMFQLSTKICRHLGGTSKYNEAALSLFDSQVAEEQRQWDSVFLLDGSPSLLDPSSYAHWCILQLYAHQLYLLLHRPFCKPRGPCFRSASRAKCIISGTALLDVHRQFSDLPRLRHYRWLLSGLTSFYAIHGAIALASCLLDEPDTFDLSPYRSDFDAAVSRIDRLRAKSQVCTKAYPILCHLQ
;
A
#
# COMPACT_ATOMS: atom_id res chain seq x y z
N MET A 1 23.34 2.71 9.14
CA MET A 1 23.99 3.31 7.96
C MET A 1 22.88 3.79 7.03
N GLU A 2 22.76 5.05 6.62
CA GLU A 2 23.60 6.24 6.73
C GLU A 2 22.77 7.41 7.26
N ASN A 3 23.46 8.32 7.92
CA ASN A 3 22.96 9.39 8.76
C ASN A 3 23.05 10.73 7.99
N ASP A 4 22.70 10.72 6.70
CA ASP A 4 23.07 11.77 5.73
C ASP A 4 21.86 12.43 5.05
N ASP A 5 20.72 12.48 5.74
CA ASP A 5 19.65 13.41 5.35
C ASP A 5 19.95 14.77 5.95
N THR A 6 20.56 15.65 5.14
CA THR A 6 20.91 17.02 5.48
C THR A 6 19.72 17.83 6.02
N MET A 7 18.48 17.49 5.62
CA MET A 7 17.25 18.08 6.17
C MET A 7 16.97 17.71 7.64
N LEU A 8 17.38 16.52 8.10
CA LEU A 8 17.17 16.11 9.49
C LEU A 8 18.12 16.84 10.46
N ILE A 9 19.21 17.42 9.94
CA ILE A 9 20.20 18.15 10.74
C ILE A 9 19.60 19.46 11.28
N GLU A 10 18.78 20.16 10.49
CA GLU A 10 18.13 21.42 10.90
C GLU A 10 16.99 21.22 11.90
N LEU A 11 16.36 20.04 11.88
CA LEU A 11 15.24 19.72 12.78
C LEU A 11 15.70 19.26 14.17
N TRP A 12 17.00 19.08 14.38
CA TRP A 12 17.54 18.47 15.59
C TRP A 12 18.04 19.54 16.58
N PRO A 13 17.47 19.62 17.80
CA PRO A 13 17.87 20.64 18.77
C PRO A 13 19.30 20.48 19.31
N ASP A 14 19.86 19.27 19.26
CA ASP A 14 21.15 18.95 19.91
C ASP A 14 21.94 17.84 19.17
N ILE A 15 22.93 18.25 18.38
CA ILE A 15 23.76 17.40 17.50
C ILE A 15 24.49 16.28 18.27
N SER A 16 24.58 16.40 19.61
CA SER A 16 25.33 15.48 20.48
C SER A 16 24.62 14.18 20.84
N ARG A 17 23.30 14.05 20.62
CA ARG A 17 22.54 12.81 20.90
C ARG A 17 22.48 11.86 19.71
N PRO A 18 22.52 10.53 19.92
CA PRO A 18 22.29 9.56 18.85
C PRO A 18 20.95 9.86 18.17
N ARG A 19 20.99 9.96 16.84
CA ARG A 19 19.86 10.38 16.00
C ARG A 19 18.82 9.28 15.93
N ASP A 20 17.90 9.27 16.90
CA ASP A 20 16.76 8.38 16.87
C ASP A 20 15.62 9.01 16.06
N THR A 21 15.48 8.55 14.82
CA THR A 21 14.37 8.94 13.92
C THR A 21 13.00 8.58 14.51
N SER A 22 12.92 7.56 15.36
CA SER A 22 11.67 7.15 16.03
C SER A 22 11.23 8.19 17.06
N GLU A 23 12.17 8.73 17.84
CA GLU A 23 11.90 9.77 18.83
C GLU A 23 11.42 11.06 18.16
N MET A 24 12.06 11.46 17.05
CA MET A 24 11.61 12.64 16.29
C MET A 24 10.21 12.44 15.68
N ALA A 25 9.94 11.28 15.09
CA ALA A 25 8.62 10.96 14.56
C ALA A 25 7.54 11.03 15.67
N TYR A 26 7.86 10.50 16.86
CA TYR A 26 6.99 10.60 18.03
C TYR A 26 6.73 12.07 18.43
N ARG A 27 7.78 12.90 18.51
CA ARG A 27 7.64 14.33 18.87
C ARG A 27 6.78 15.10 17.86
N PHE A 28 6.99 14.91 16.56
CA PHE A 28 6.16 15.56 15.53
C PHE A 28 4.71 15.09 15.59
N ARG A 29 4.48 13.79 15.79
CA ARG A 29 3.14 13.24 15.98
C ARG A 29 2.45 13.83 17.21
N ALA A 30 3.15 13.91 18.34
CA ALA A 30 2.61 14.47 19.58
C ALA A 30 2.25 15.95 19.40
N ALA A 31 3.11 16.73 18.74
CA ALA A 31 2.84 18.12 18.41
C ALA A 31 1.63 18.26 17.46
N ALA A 32 1.54 17.45 16.41
CA ALA A 32 0.40 17.45 15.49
C ALA A 32 -0.91 17.13 16.20
N MET A 33 -0.94 16.12 17.08
CA MET A 33 -2.11 15.80 17.91
C MET A 33 -2.48 16.93 18.87
N ALA A 34 -1.50 17.61 19.47
CA ALA A 34 -1.75 18.76 20.33
C ALA A 34 -2.39 19.91 19.55
N CYS A 35 -1.88 20.24 18.36
CA CYS A 35 -2.47 21.25 17.48
C CYS A 35 -3.90 20.89 17.07
N LEU A 36 -4.14 19.65 16.64
CA LEU A 36 -5.48 19.15 16.29
C LEU A 36 -6.45 19.28 17.48
N SER A 37 -5.99 18.95 18.69
CA SER A 37 -6.79 19.08 19.91
C SER A 37 -7.13 20.54 20.22
N GLN A 38 -6.21 21.48 20.00
CA GLN A 38 -6.47 22.92 20.20
C GLN A 38 -7.43 23.48 19.14
N ASP A 39 -7.48 22.91 17.94
CA ASP A 39 -8.44 23.26 16.89
C ASP A 39 -9.85 22.69 17.14
N GLU A 40 -10.05 21.96 18.25
CA GLU A 40 -11.32 21.32 18.61
C GLU A 40 -11.86 20.41 17.48
N PHE A 41 -10.99 19.67 16.78
CA PHE A 41 -11.34 18.93 15.55
C PHE A 41 -12.53 17.96 15.67
N MET A 42 -12.82 17.50 16.89
CA MET A 42 -13.96 16.64 17.21
C MET A 42 -15.31 17.38 17.17
N ILE A 43 -15.29 18.71 17.27
CA ILE A 43 -16.47 19.59 17.32
C ILE A 43 -16.52 20.45 16.05
N ARG A 44 -15.39 21.05 15.66
CA ARG A 44 -15.27 21.94 14.51
C ARG A 44 -14.61 21.21 13.36
N HIS A 45 -15.39 20.90 12.33
CA HIS A 45 -14.89 20.21 11.16
C HIS A 45 -14.52 21.21 10.07
N ASN A 46 -13.27 21.16 9.61
CA ASN A 46 -12.80 21.90 8.45
C ASN A 46 -11.87 21.03 7.61
N LEU A 47 -11.65 21.42 6.35
CA LEU A 47 -10.95 20.58 5.38
C LEU A 47 -9.45 20.45 5.68
N SER A 48 -8.82 21.51 6.18
CA SER A 48 -7.39 21.49 6.55
C SER A 48 -7.12 20.53 7.70
N THR A 49 -8.03 20.46 8.66
CA THR A 49 -7.98 19.52 9.78
C THR A 49 -8.19 18.07 9.30
N LEU A 50 -9.06 17.85 8.32
CA LEU A 50 -9.21 16.54 7.67
C LEU A 50 -7.91 16.12 6.94
N GLU A 51 -7.31 17.02 6.18
CA GLU A 51 -6.03 16.77 5.48
C GLU A 51 -4.90 16.42 6.46
N ALA A 52 -4.80 17.17 7.57
CA ALA A 52 -3.82 16.90 8.62
C ALA A 52 -4.04 15.54 9.28
N LEU A 53 -5.30 15.17 9.57
CA LEU A 53 -5.64 13.84 10.10
C LEU A 53 -5.26 12.72 9.14
N LEU A 54 -5.50 12.87 7.84
CA LEU A 54 -5.16 11.87 6.84
C LEU A 54 -3.64 11.62 6.77
N LEU A 55 -2.85 12.69 6.74
CA LEU A 55 -1.39 12.59 6.77
C LEU A 55 -0.90 11.93 8.06
N LEU A 56 -1.47 12.33 9.20
CA LEU A 56 -1.13 11.75 10.49
C LEU A 56 -1.45 10.25 10.52
N ILE A 57 -2.67 9.85 10.19
CA ILE A 57 -3.07 8.43 10.13
C ILE A 57 -2.16 7.64 9.18
N TYR A 58 -1.81 8.21 8.03
CA TYR A 58 -0.91 7.55 7.08
C TYR A 58 0.46 7.28 7.69
N THR A 59 1.04 8.25 8.40
CA THR A 59 2.34 8.05 9.07
C THR A 59 2.25 6.97 10.16
N ILE A 60 1.20 7.00 10.99
CA ILE A 60 0.98 6.03 12.06
C ILE A 60 0.84 4.62 11.49
N SER A 61 0.02 4.47 10.45
CA SER A 61 -0.26 3.19 9.80
C SER A 61 1.00 2.53 9.23
N ASN A 62 1.95 3.32 8.74
CA ASN A 62 3.18 2.80 8.14
C ASN A 62 4.29 2.51 9.16
N HIS A 63 4.34 3.23 10.28
CA HIS A 63 5.45 3.13 11.25
C HIS A 63 5.12 2.27 12.47
N GLU A 64 3.94 2.45 13.07
CA GLU A 64 3.61 1.82 14.34
C GLU A 64 2.63 0.66 14.18
N GLY A 65 1.81 0.70 13.12
CA GLY A 65 0.83 -0.33 12.79
C GLY A 65 -0.53 0.27 12.47
N ALA A 66 -1.22 -0.32 11.50
CA ALA A 66 -2.54 0.14 11.06
C ALA A 66 -3.59 0.03 12.18
N GLU A 67 -3.43 -0.91 13.12
CA GLU A 67 -4.32 -1.10 14.25
C GLU A 67 -4.39 0.13 15.17
N LEU A 68 -3.30 0.89 15.31
CA LEU A 68 -3.21 2.02 16.23
C LEU A 68 -3.92 3.27 15.72
N SER A 69 -4.12 3.36 14.40
CA SER A 69 -4.82 4.49 13.78
C SER A 69 -6.27 4.17 13.41
N TRP A 70 -6.77 2.96 13.68
CA TRP A 70 -8.10 2.52 13.25
C TRP A 70 -9.22 3.38 13.82
N THR A 71 -9.22 3.64 15.14
CA THR A 71 -10.22 4.51 15.78
C THR A 71 -10.17 5.93 15.21
N LEU A 72 -8.96 6.46 15.00
CA LEU A 72 -8.77 7.78 14.42
C LEU A 72 -9.29 7.83 12.98
N LEU A 73 -9.06 6.78 12.18
CA LEU A 73 -9.57 6.65 10.83
C LEU A 73 -11.10 6.60 10.78
N GLY A 74 -11.75 5.92 11.72
CA GLY A 74 -13.21 5.93 11.85
C GLY A 74 -13.76 7.34 12.15
N LEU A 75 -13.10 8.09 13.02
CA LEU A 75 -13.43 9.50 13.28
C LEU A 75 -13.21 10.35 12.03
N THR A 76 -12.08 10.18 11.34
CA THR A 76 -11.76 10.88 10.09
C THR A 76 -12.76 10.59 8.97
N LEU A 77 -13.26 9.35 8.86
CA LEU A 77 -14.36 8.99 7.96
C LEU A 77 -15.62 9.80 8.29
N ASN A 78 -16.03 9.85 9.55
CA ASN A 78 -17.20 10.62 9.98
C ASN A 78 -17.03 12.12 9.69
N ILE A 79 -15.85 12.68 9.93
CA ILE A 79 -15.53 14.09 9.59
C ILE A 79 -15.62 14.30 8.08
N GLY A 80 -15.08 13.39 7.26
CA GLY A 80 -15.17 13.46 5.80
C GLY A 80 -16.62 13.44 5.29
N ILE A 81 -17.48 12.60 5.89
CA ILE A 81 -18.92 12.56 5.58
C ILE A 81 -19.61 13.86 6.02
N ALA A 82 -19.31 14.37 7.22
CA ALA A 82 -19.87 15.63 7.72
C ALA A 82 -19.48 16.82 6.82
N LEU A 83 -18.27 16.79 6.27
CA LEU A 83 -17.77 17.73 5.29
C LEU A 83 -18.29 17.44 3.86
N LYS A 84 -19.14 16.44 3.64
CA LYS A 84 -19.65 16.06 2.32
C LYS A 84 -18.54 15.79 1.30
N CYS A 85 -17.39 15.26 1.73
CA CYS A 85 -16.28 14.91 0.85
C CYS A 85 -16.64 13.77 -0.12
N ASN A 86 -17.62 12.94 0.26
CA ASN A 86 -18.19 11.87 -0.56
C ASN A 86 -19.27 12.34 -1.53
N GLY A 87 -19.72 13.61 -1.46
CA GLY A 87 -20.82 14.11 -2.29
C GLY A 87 -20.39 14.62 -3.66
N GLY A 88 -21.28 14.53 -4.65
CA GLY A 88 -21.12 15.18 -5.95
C GLY A 88 -21.07 16.71 -5.81
N SER A 89 -20.06 17.32 -6.44
CA SER A 89 -19.80 18.77 -6.44
C SER A 89 -20.97 19.62 -6.96
N ASP A 90 -21.93 19.02 -7.66
CA ASP A 90 -23.03 19.73 -8.32
C ASP A 90 -24.01 20.39 -7.35
N THR A 91 -23.99 20.01 -6.07
CA THR A 91 -24.91 20.55 -5.06
C THR A 91 -24.39 21.79 -4.34
N LEU A 92 -23.10 22.11 -4.47
CA LEU A 92 -22.47 23.24 -3.80
C LEU A 92 -21.84 24.17 -4.84
N ARG A 93 -22.13 25.48 -4.75
CA ARG A 93 -21.47 26.53 -5.53
C ARG A 93 -20.01 26.69 -5.08
N MET A 94 -19.18 25.70 -5.37
CA MET A 94 -17.79 25.62 -4.95
C MET A 94 -16.86 25.69 -6.16
N ASN A 95 -15.68 26.28 -5.94
CA ASN A 95 -14.64 26.36 -6.94
C ASN A 95 -13.98 24.98 -7.15
N CYS A 96 -13.30 24.79 -8.28
CA CYS A 96 -12.70 23.50 -8.66
C CYS A 96 -11.62 23.05 -7.67
N ILE A 97 -10.85 23.98 -7.09
CA ILE A 97 -9.81 23.68 -6.09
C ILE A 97 -10.43 23.00 -4.87
N GLU A 98 -11.46 23.61 -4.28
CA GLU A 98 -12.09 23.07 -3.08
C GLU A 98 -12.86 21.77 -3.37
N ALA A 99 -13.44 21.64 -4.57
CA ALA A 99 -14.03 20.38 -5.01
C ALA A 99 -12.98 19.26 -5.09
N GLU A 100 -11.82 19.52 -5.69
CA GLU A 100 -10.74 18.53 -5.79
C GLU A 100 -10.13 18.21 -4.41
N ARG A 101 -9.94 19.19 -3.52
CA ARG A 101 -9.48 18.92 -2.14
C ARG A 101 -10.39 17.93 -1.43
N ARG A 102 -11.72 18.08 -1.59
CA ARG A 102 -12.70 17.15 -0.99
C ARG A 102 -12.65 15.76 -1.61
N ARG A 103 -12.59 15.67 -2.94
CA ARG A 103 -12.46 14.39 -3.66
C ARG A 103 -11.19 13.66 -3.24
N ARG A 104 -10.06 14.37 -3.13
CA ARG A 104 -8.77 13.84 -2.71
C ARG A 104 -8.76 13.43 -1.24
N CYS A 105 -9.44 14.16 -0.37
CA CYS A 105 -9.64 13.73 1.01
C CYS A 105 -10.45 12.44 1.08
N TRP A 106 -11.55 12.34 0.32
CA TRP A 106 -12.36 11.13 0.26
C TRP A 106 -11.55 9.93 -0.26
N ALA A 107 -10.81 10.12 -1.35
CA ALA A 107 -9.88 9.14 -1.89
C ALA A 107 -8.81 8.73 -0.86
N GLY A 108 -8.25 9.68 -0.10
CA GLY A 108 -7.33 9.41 1.01
C GLY A 108 -7.96 8.54 2.11
N ILE A 109 -9.21 8.81 2.49
CA ILE A 109 -9.97 7.96 3.43
C ILE A 109 -10.07 6.53 2.88
N LEU A 110 -10.47 6.36 1.61
CA LEU A 110 -10.56 5.03 0.98
C LEU A 110 -9.21 4.30 0.99
N LEU A 111 -8.13 4.98 0.63
CA LEU A 111 -6.78 4.40 0.61
C LEU A 111 -6.31 3.93 1.99
N LEU A 112 -6.62 4.68 3.05
CA LEU A 112 -6.24 4.30 4.41
C LEU A 112 -7.01 3.06 4.89
N HIS A 113 -8.25 2.88 4.42
CA HIS A 113 -9.01 1.65 4.68
C HIS A 113 -8.43 0.44 3.93
N THR A 114 -7.65 0.62 2.86
CA THR A 114 -6.94 -0.50 2.20
C THR A 114 -5.97 -1.21 3.15
N TYR A 115 -5.26 -0.47 4.01
CA TYR A 115 -4.38 -1.07 5.03
C TYR A 115 -5.16 -2.01 5.93
N GLN A 116 -6.34 -1.58 6.31
CA GLN A 116 -7.18 -2.25 7.29
C GLN A 116 -7.82 -3.51 6.70
N ALA A 117 -8.33 -3.43 5.48
CA ALA A 117 -8.75 -4.61 4.72
C ALA A 117 -7.61 -5.62 4.51
N THR A 118 -6.36 -5.15 4.44
CA THR A 118 -5.18 -6.01 4.26
C THR A 118 -4.79 -6.72 5.55
N PHE A 119 -4.76 -6.00 6.69
CA PHE A 119 -4.37 -6.57 7.98
C PHE A 119 -5.50 -7.37 8.65
N PHE A 120 -6.76 -6.99 8.41
CA PHE A 120 -7.94 -7.63 9.00
C PHE A 120 -8.75 -8.34 7.92
N ARG A 121 -8.52 -9.64 7.77
CA ARG A 121 -9.06 -10.46 6.67
C ARG A 121 -10.59 -10.58 6.63
N ASP A 122 -11.27 -10.31 7.74
CA ASP A 122 -12.72 -10.51 7.89
C ASP A 122 -13.53 -9.20 7.77
N ILE A 123 -12.89 -8.08 7.44
CA ILE A 123 -13.58 -6.80 7.28
C ILE A 123 -14.01 -6.63 5.82
N ASP A 124 -15.33 -6.62 5.61
CA ASP A 124 -15.90 -6.31 4.30
C ASP A 124 -16.00 -4.79 4.08
N MET A 125 -15.13 -4.26 3.22
CA MET A 125 -15.10 -2.83 2.86
C MET A 125 -16.04 -2.45 1.71
N SER A 126 -16.87 -3.39 1.26
CA SER A 126 -17.79 -3.21 0.13
C SER A 126 -18.73 -2.04 0.29
N ALA A 127 -19.31 -1.87 1.49
CA ALA A 127 -20.25 -0.80 1.76
C ALA A 127 -19.60 0.59 1.59
N LEU A 128 -18.37 0.75 2.08
CA LEU A 128 -17.60 1.99 1.95
C LEU A 128 -17.27 2.31 0.48
N LEU A 129 -16.85 1.30 -0.28
CA LEU A 129 -16.51 1.45 -1.70
C LEU A 129 -17.74 1.65 -2.61
N ASN A 130 -18.93 1.27 -2.16
CA ASN A 130 -20.19 1.45 -2.88
C ASN A 130 -20.83 2.83 -2.63
N ILE A 131 -20.25 3.67 -1.78
CA ILE A 131 -20.72 5.04 -1.62
C ILE A 131 -20.49 5.78 -2.94
N ASP A 132 -21.58 6.31 -3.50
CA ASP A 132 -21.53 7.10 -4.73
C ASP A 132 -20.76 8.40 -4.47
N ALA A 133 -19.54 8.46 -4.97
CA ALA A 133 -18.62 9.56 -4.79
C ALA A 133 -17.79 9.77 -6.06
N THR A 134 -17.62 11.04 -6.45
CA THR A 134 -16.74 11.40 -7.56
C THR A 134 -15.29 11.22 -7.14
N MET A 135 -14.52 10.42 -7.87
CA MET A 135 -13.08 10.27 -7.63
C MET A 135 -12.31 11.53 -8.07
N PRO A 136 -11.11 11.78 -7.52
CA PRO A 136 -10.25 12.88 -7.94
C PRO A 136 -9.96 12.85 -9.44
N ALA A 137 -9.78 14.03 -10.03
CA ALA A 137 -9.25 14.13 -11.37
C ALA A 137 -7.78 13.68 -11.42
N ASP A 138 -7.37 13.02 -12.51
CA ASP A 138 -6.00 12.58 -12.73
C ASP A 138 -5.18 13.74 -13.32
N VAL A 139 -4.92 14.74 -12.49
CA VAL A 139 -4.26 16.01 -12.84
C VAL A 139 -3.35 16.48 -11.71
N ASN A 140 -2.36 17.31 -12.01
CA ASN A 140 -1.50 17.92 -11.00
C ASN A 140 -2.15 19.17 -10.38
N ASP A 141 -1.61 19.65 -9.26
CA ASP A 141 -2.13 20.84 -8.57
C ASP A 141 -2.11 22.09 -9.45
N HIS A 142 -1.07 22.26 -10.27
CA HIS A 142 -0.95 23.41 -11.17
C HIS A 142 -1.87 23.33 -12.39
N ASP A 143 -2.49 22.18 -12.64
CA ASP A 143 -3.51 21.99 -13.66
C ASP A 143 -4.92 22.35 -13.13
N ILE A 144 -5.05 22.73 -11.85
CA ILE A 144 -6.31 23.10 -11.22
C ILE A 144 -6.33 24.60 -10.93
N THR A 145 -7.33 25.29 -11.48
CA THR A 145 -7.64 26.69 -11.15
C THR A 145 -8.94 26.77 -10.37
N ALA A 146 -9.30 27.95 -9.87
CA ALA A 146 -10.59 28.12 -9.17
C ALA A 146 -11.79 27.81 -10.08
N ASP A 147 -11.68 28.14 -11.37
CA ASP A 147 -12.82 28.09 -12.28
C ASP A 147 -12.83 26.83 -13.17
N VAL A 148 -11.67 26.21 -13.40
CA VAL A 148 -11.53 25.09 -14.32
C VAL A 148 -10.42 24.12 -13.92
N ILE A 149 -10.66 22.83 -14.20
CA ILE A 149 -9.65 21.78 -14.20
C ILE A 149 -9.18 21.59 -15.64
N LEU A 150 -7.88 21.78 -15.88
CA LEU A 150 -7.25 21.66 -17.19
C LEU A 150 -6.88 20.20 -17.50
N GLU A 151 -6.57 19.94 -18.77
CA GLU A 151 -5.95 18.67 -19.17
C GLU A 151 -4.59 18.48 -18.47
N PRO A 152 -4.21 17.24 -18.11
CA PRO A 152 -2.98 16.99 -17.40
C PRO A 152 -1.77 17.42 -18.23
N SER A 153 -0.93 18.26 -17.64
CA SER A 153 0.26 18.79 -18.31
C SER A 153 1.44 17.81 -18.38
N SER A 154 1.39 16.72 -17.61
CA SER A 154 2.39 15.66 -17.60
C SER A 154 1.77 14.31 -17.27
N GLN A 155 2.46 13.22 -17.61
CA GLN A 155 2.15 11.86 -17.16
C GLN A 155 3.44 11.18 -16.65
N PRO A 156 3.41 10.44 -15.53
CA PRO A 156 2.28 10.35 -14.59
C PRO A 156 1.96 11.68 -13.89
N THR A 157 0.75 11.81 -13.36
CA THR A 157 0.37 12.94 -12.50
C THR A 157 0.61 12.63 -11.03
N GLN A 158 0.52 13.65 -10.17
CA GLN A 158 0.51 13.50 -8.72
C GLN A 158 -0.63 12.59 -8.22
N MET A 159 -1.72 12.46 -8.98
CA MET A 159 -2.87 11.65 -8.62
C MET A 159 -2.85 10.22 -9.16
N SER A 160 -1.98 9.91 -10.12
CA SER A 160 -1.97 8.59 -10.78
C SER A 160 -1.77 7.42 -9.82
N LEU A 161 -0.86 7.54 -8.84
CA LEU A 161 -0.67 6.48 -7.83
C LEU A 161 -1.93 6.28 -6.97
N MET A 162 -2.59 7.36 -6.54
CA MET A 162 -3.80 7.28 -5.72
C MET A 162 -4.92 6.59 -6.49
N ARG A 163 -5.12 6.97 -7.76
CA ARG A 163 -6.09 6.38 -8.66
C ARG A 163 -5.89 4.86 -8.79
N PHE A 164 -4.68 4.44 -9.14
CA PHE A 164 -4.38 3.00 -9.27
C PHE A 164 -4.51 2.22 -7.97
N LYS A 165 -4.10 2.81 -6.83
CA LYS A 165 -4.30 2.17 -5.53
C LYS A 165 -5.79 2.00 -5.17
N ILE A 166 -6.66 2.93 -5.56
CA ILE A 166 -8.11 2.79 -5.39
C ILE A 166 -8.67 1.68 -6.28
N GLN A 167 -8.26 1.61 -7.54
CA GLN A 167 -8.64 0.51 -8.43
C GLN A 167 -8.23 -0.86 -7.84
N MET A 168 -7.01 -0.94 -7.32
CA MET A 168 -6.53 -2.14 -6.64
C MET A 168 -7.30 -2.45 -5.37
N PHE A 169 -7.70 -1.44 -4.60
CA PHE A 169 -8.55 -1.65 -3.43
C PHE A 169 -9.91 -2.23 -3.83
N GLN A 170 -10.56 -1.68 -4.86
CA GLN A 170 -11.82 -2.20 -5.39
C GLN A 170 -11.69 -3.63 -5.89
N LEU A 171 -10.63 -3.95 -6.63
CA LEU A 171 -10.36 -5.29 -7.13
C LEU A 171 -10.09 -6.27 -5.98
N SER A 172 -9.30 -5.84 -4.98
CA SER A 172 -9.02 -6.64 -3.79
C SER A 172 -10.30 -7.00 -3.02
N THR A 173 -11.23 -6.06 -2.84
CA THR A 173 -12.50 -6.30 -2.16
C THR A 173 -13.37 -7.29 -2.93
N LYS A 174 -13.43 -7.19 -4.27
CA LYS A 174 -14.16 -8.16 -5.11
C LYS A 174 -13.57 -9.57 -5.00
N ILE A 175 -12.24 -9.68 -5.04
CA ILE A 175 -11.54 -10.97 -4.89
C ILE A 175 -11.77 -11.55 -3.49
N CYS A 176 -11.59 -10.77 -2.43
CA CYS A 176 -11.79 -11.23 -1.05
C CYS A 176 -13.23 -11.71 -0.82
N ARG A 177 -14.24 -10.96 -1.32
CA ARG A 177 -15.65 -11.36 -1.24
C ARG A 177 -15.91 -12.68 -1.97
N HIS A 178 -15.33 -12.86 -3.16
CA HIS A 178 -15.42 -14.11 -3.91
C HIS A 178 -14.79 -15.29 -3.14
N LEU A 179 -13.59 -15.09 -2.60
CA LEU A 179 -12.86 -16.13 -1.84
C LEU A 179 -13.52 -16.48 -0.50
N GLY A 180 -14.22 -15.54 0.12
CA GLY A 180 -15.03 -15.76 1.32
C GLY A 180 -16.36 -16.49 1.07
N GLY A 181 -16.80 -16.58 -0.18
CA GLY A 181 -18.04 -17.25 -0.56
C GLY A 181 -17.91 -18.76 -0.79
N THR A 182 -19.03 -19.40 -1.12
CA THR A 182 -19.09 -20.84 -1.48
C THR A 182 -18.44 -21.16 -2.82
N SER A 183 -18.19 -20.14 -3.65
CA SER A 183 -17.66 -20.28 -5.01
C SER A 183 -16.14 -20.09 -5.12
N LYS A 184 -15.39 -20.15 -4.02
CA LYS A 184 -13.93 -19.90 -3.99
C LYS A 184 -13.07 -20.79 -4.91
N TYR A 185 -13.61 -21.90 -5.40
CA TYR A 185 -12.95 -22.81 -6.36
C TYR A 185 -13.45 -22.62 -7.81
N ASN A 186 -14.13 -21.51 -8.10
CA ASN A 186 -14.62 -21.22 -9.44
C ASN A 186 -13.48 -20.80 -10.38
N GLU A 187 -13.21 -21.65 -11.37
CA GLU A 187 -12.13 -21.42 -12.33
C GLU A 187 -12.38 -20.25 -13.30
N ALA A 188 -13.64 -19.98 -13.66
CA ALA A 188 -13.97 -18.85 -14.51
C ALA A 188 -13.72 -17.53 -13.77
N ALA A 189 -14.06 -17.48 -12.48
CA ALA A 189 -13.76 -16.34 -11.62
C ALA A 189 -12.24 -16.17 -11.41
N LEU A 190 -11.49 -17.27 -11.24
CA LEU A 190 -10.02 -17.25 -11.20
C LEU A 190 -9.43 -16.58 -12.46
N SER A 191 -9.83 -17.04 -13.64
CA SER A 191 -9.33 -16.50 -14.92
C SER A 191 -9.72 -15.02 -15.10
N LEU A 192 -10.96 -14.67 -14.76
CA LEU A 192 -11.43 -13.29 -14.82
C LEU A 192 -10.59 -12.36 -13.95
N PHE A 193 -10.41 -12.69 -12.67
CA PHE A 193 -9.64 -11.84 -11.76
C PHE A 193 -8.14 -11.81 -12.10
N ASP A 194 -7.55 -12.92 -12.54
CA ASP A 194 -6.14 -12.96 -12.99
C ASP A 194 -5.93 -12.00 -14.19
N SER A 195 -6.86 -12.01 -15.15
CA SER A 195 -6.82 -11.09 -16.30
C SER A 195 -6.99 -9.63 -15.92
N GLN A 196 -7.84 -9.33 -14.91
CA GLN A 196 -8.05 -7.96 -14.41
C GLN A 196 -6.80 -7.42 -13.71
N VAL A 197 -6.15 -8.22 -12.86
CA VAL A 197 -4.88 -7.82 -12.23
C VAL A 197 -3.80 -7.60 -13.29
N ALA A 198 -3.75 -8.45 -14.32
CA ALA A 198 -2.78 -8.32 -15.41
C ALA A 198 -3.02 -7.06 -16.26
N GLU A 199 -4.28 -6.67 -16.46
CA GLU A 199 -4.63 -5.42 -17.15
C GLU A 199 -4.20 -4.20 -16.36
N GLU A 200 -4.42 -4.19 -15.04
CA GLU A 200 -3.93 -3.11 -14.18
C GLU A 200 -2.40 -3.00 -14.26
N GLN A 201 -1.65 -4.11 -14.19
CA GLN A 201 -0.19 -4.10 -14.37
C GLN A 201 0.24 -3.47 -15.71
N ARG A 202 -0.43 -3.83 -16.82
CA ARG A 202 -0.15 -3.23 -18.14
C ARG A 202 -0.38 -1.72 -18.17
N GLN A 203 -1.43 -1.24 -17.49
CA GLN A 203 -1.70 0.19 -17.39
C GLN A 203 -0.64 0.93 -16.56
N TRP A 204 -0.12 0.29 -15.51
CA TRP A 204 0.96 0.90 -14.73
C TRP A 204 2.27 0.92 -15.49
N ASP A 205 2.56 -0.13 -16.25
CA ASP A 205 3.75 -0.19 -17.11
C ASP A 205 3.73 0.94 -18.15
N SER A 206 2.57 1.19 -18.79
CA SER A 206 2.46 2.27 -19.78
C SER A 206 2.55 3.68 -19.19
N VAL A 207 2.23 3.84 -17.89
CA VAL A 207 2.24 5.14 -17.20
C VAL A 207 3.58 5.43 -16.52
N PHE A 208 4.22 4.45 -15.89
CA PHE A 208 5.39 4.66 -15.04
C PHE A 208 6.72 4.19 -15.65
N LEU A 209 6.70 3.39 -16.72
CA LEU A 209 7.92 2.90 -17.39
C LEU A 209 8.15 3.63 -18.72
N LEU A 210 9.43 3.83 -19.05
CA LEU A 210 9.87 4.32 -20.36
C LEU A 210 10.37 3.13 -21.17
N ASP A 211 9.69 2.80 -22.27
CA ASP A 211 10.01 1.65 -23.13
C ASP A 211 10.14 0.33 -22.35
N GLY A 212 9.28 0.13 -21.36
CA GLY A 212 9.26 -1.05 -20.50
C GLY A 212 10.36 -1.09 -19.43
N SER A 213 11.13 0.00 -19.26
CA SER A 213 12.19 0.10 -18.26
C SER A 213 12.02 1.33 -17.35
N PRO A 214 12.45 1.26 -16.07
CA PRO A 214 12.40 2.42 -15.19
C PRO A 214 13.33 3.55 -15.64
N SER A 215 12.79 4.76 -15.79
CA SER A 215 13.60 5.97 -16.05
C SER A 215 14.69 6.16 -15.00
N LEU A 216 15.93 6.47 -15.39
CA LEU A 216 17.00 6.79 -14.43
C LEU A 216 16.82 8.17 -13.78
N LEU A 217 16.13 9.08 -14.49
CA LEU A 217 15.92 10.47 -14.07
C LEU A 217 14.69 10.66 -13.18
N ASP A 218 13.81 9.66 -13.14
CA ASP A 218 12.60 9.69 -12.32
C ASP A 218 12.55 8.51 -11.33
N PRO A 219 13.21 8.65 -10.17
CA PRO A 219 13.12 7.67 -9.10
C PRO A 219 11.70 7.53 -8.52
N SER A 220 10.87 8.59 -8.59
CA SER A 220 9.54 8.59 -7.98
C SER A 220 8.58 7.70 -8.74
N SER A 221 8.54 7.80 -10.07
CA SER A 221 7.71 6.93 -10.90
C SER A 221 8.07 5.46 -10.73
N TYR A 222 9.37 5.15 -10.63
CA TYR A 222 9.80 3.78 -10.34
C TYR A 222 9.36 3.31 -8.95
N ALA A 223 9.48 4.14 -7.92
CA ALA A 223 8.99 3.79 -6.58
C ALA A 223 7.48 3.54 -6.58
N HIS A 224 6.71 4.38 -7.28
CA HIS A 224 5.26 4.22 -7.44
C HIS A 224 4.91 2.91 -8.16
N TRP A 225 5.61 2.61 -9.25
CA TRP A 225 5.48 1.35 -9.96
C TRP A 225 5.76 0.15 -9.04
N CYS A 226 6.89 0.16 -8.30
CA CYS A 226 7.21 -0.89 -7.33
C CYS A 226 6.12 -1.06 -6.26
N ILE A 227 5.54 0.04 -5.75
CA ILE A 227 4.43 -0.02 -4.79
C ILE A 227 3.22 -0.74 -5.40
N LEU A 228 2.85 -0.42 -6.64
CA LEU A 228 1.71 -1.04 -7.31
C LEU A 228 1.96 -2.54 -7.60
N GLN A 229 3.19 -2.89 -8.00
CA GLN A 229 3.58 -4.30 -8.19
C GLN A 229 3.43 -5.14 -6.91
N LEU A 230 3.71 -4.57 -5.73
CA LEU A 230 3.44 -5.25 -4.46
C LEU A 230 1.95 -5.61 -4.30
N TYR A 231 1.04 -4.69 -4.65
CA TYR A 231 -0.40 -4.96 -4.59
C TYR A 231 -0.81 -6.06 -5.57
N ALA A 232 -0.33 -6.03 -6.82
CA ALA A 232 -0.67 -7.04 -7.82
C ALA A 232 -0.23 -8.44 -7.40
N HIS A 233 1.04 -8.59 -6.99
CA HIS A 233 1.55 -9.89 -6.56
C HIS A 233 0.86 -10.39 -5.28
N GLN A 234 0.48 -9.48 -4.38
CA GLN A 234 -0.36 -9.88 -3.24
C GLN A 234 -1.73 -10.42 -3.69
N LEU A 235 -2.39 -9.79 -4.66
CA LEU A 235 -3.67 -10.29 -5.18
C LEU A 235 -3.51 -11.63 -5.88
N TYR A 236 -2.43 -11.83 -6.65
CA TYR A 236 -2.14 -13.13 -7.24
C TYR A 236 -1.96 -14.22 -6.19
N LEU A 237 -1.24 -13.94 -5.10
CA LEU A 237 -1.12 -14.89 -4.00
C LEU A 237 -2.48 -15.24 -3.40
N LEU A 238 -3.34 -14.26 -3.13
CA LEU A 238 -4.68 -14.50 -2.57
C LEU A 238 -5.54 -15.33 -3.52
N LEU A 239 -5.55 -14.97 -4.80
CA LEU A 239 -6.39 -15.55 -5.82
C LEU A 239 -6.01 -17.00 -6.16
N HIS A 240 -4.70 -17.29 -6.27
CA HIS A 240 -4.21 -18.61 -6.68
C HIS A 240 -4.01 -19.58 -5.51
N ARG A 241 -3.94 -19.10 -4.25
CA ARG A 241 -3.73 -19.94 -3.06
C ARG A 241 -4.70 -21.13 -2.95
N PRO A 242 -6.01 -21.02 -3.21
CA PRO A 242 -6.93 -22.17 -3.14
C PRO A 242 -6.59 -23.31 -4.10
N PHE A 243 -5.91 -23.01 -5.21
CA PHE A 243 -5.58 -23.95 -6.30
C PHE A 243 -4.10 -24.38 -6.28
N CYS A 244 -3.31 -23.88 -5.33
CA CYS A 244 -1.85 -24.02 -5.32
C CYS A 244 -1.37 -25.35 -4.70
N LYS A 245 -2.13 -25.92 -3.76
CA LYS A 245 -1.71 -27.11 -2.99
C LYS A 245 -1.85 -28.41 -3.81
N PRO A 246 -0.78 -29.22 -4.01
CA PRO A 246 -0.84 -30.46 -4.78
C PRO A 246 -1.90 -31.46 -4.31
N ARG A 247 -2.07 -31.59 -2.99
CA ARG A 247 -3.10 -32.45 -2.36
C ARG A 247 -4.44 -31.75 -2.16
N GLY A 248 -4.62 -30.57 -2.75
CA GLY A 248 -5.84 -29.78 -2.67
C GLY A 248 -6.94 -30.29 -3.63
N PRO A 249 -8.21 -29.98 -3.36
CA PRO A 249 -9.35 -30.48 -4.14
C PRO A 249 -9.38 -29.97 -5.59
N CYS A 250 -8.76 -28.80 -5.84
CA CYS A 250 -8.75 -28.14 -7.15
C CYS A 250 -7.33 -27.73 -7.53
N PHE A 251 -6.34 -28.61 -7.35
CA PHE A 251 -4.94 -28.30 -7.65
C PHE A 251 -4.74 -27.91 -9.13
N ARG A 252 -3.91 -26.88 -9.35
CA ARG A 252 -3.48 -26.44 -10.67
C ARG A 252 -1.99 -26.10 -10.66
N SER A 253 -1.22 -26.76 -11.52
CA SER A 253 0.21 -26.48 -11.70
C SER A 253 0.47 -25.01 -12.06
N ALA A 254 -0.36 -24.42 -12.93
CA ALA A 254 -0.27 -23.01 -13.30
C ALA A 254 -0.49 -22.06 -12.11
N SER A 255 -1.40 -22.40 -11.18
CA SER A 255 -1.62 -21.59 -9.97
C SER A 255 -0.46 -21.71 -8.98
N ARG A 256 0.12 -22.90 -8.84
CA ARG A 256 1.36 -23.08 -8.07
C ARG A 256 2.51 -22.26 -8.65
N ALA A 257 2.72 -22.31 -9.97
CA ALA A 257 3.73 -21.50 -10.65
C ALA A 257 3.50 -20.00 -10.42
N LYS A 258 2.25 -19.51 -10.54
CA LYS A 258 1.91 -18.12 -10.27
C LYS A 258 2.19 -17.71 -8.81
N CYS A 259 1.94 -18.60 -7.85
CA CYS A 259 2.28 -18.37 -6.44
C CYS A 259 3.79 -18.26 -6.22
N ILE A 260 4.60 -19.13 -6.83
CA ILE A 260 6.07 -19.07 -6.75
C ILE A 260 6.60 -17.78 -7.38
N ILE A 261 6.14 -17.44 -8.59
CA ILE A 261 6.53 -16.21 -9.30
C ILE A 261 6.17 -14.98 -8.47
N SER A 262 4.93 -14.92 -7.97
CA SER A 262 4.47 -13.76 -7.19
C SER A 262 5.16 -13.66 -5.84
N GLY A 263 5.38 -14.79 -5.16
CA GLY A 263 6.13 -14.82 -3.90
C GLY A 263 7.55 -14.29 -4.09
N THR A 264 8.24 -14.75 -5.13
CA THR A 264 9.61 -14.30 -5.47
C THR A 264 9.63 -12.82 -5.84
N ALA A 265 8.68 -12.35 -6.65
CA ALA A 265 8.58 -10.94 -7.03
C ALA A 265 8.37 -10.02 -5.81
N LEU A 266 7.58 -10.43 -4.82
CA LEU A 266 7.43 -9.66 -3.57
C LEU A 266 8.74 -9.55 -2.78
N LEU A 267 9.52 -10.65 -2.73
CA LEU A 267 10.84 -10.64 -2.09
C LEU A 267 11.83 -9.75 -2.83
N ASP A 268 11.77 -9.74 -4.16
CA ASP A 268 12.63 -8.91 -4.99
C ASP A 268 12.27 -7.43 -4.88
N VAL A 269 10.99 -7.04 -4.95
CA VAL A 269 10.60 -5.64 -4.75
C VAL A 269 10.99 -5.15 -3.34
N HIS A 270 10.85 -5.98 -2.31
CA HIS A 270 11.35 -5.67 -0.98
C HIS A 270 12.88 -5.47 -0.95
N ARG A 271 13.64 -6.31 -1.65
CA ARG A 271 15.09 -6.15 -1.83
C ARG A 271 15.40 -4.84 -2.55
N GLN A 272 14.66 -4.48 -3.60
CA GLN A 272 14.84 -3.24 -4.34
C GLN A 272 14.71 -2.01 -3.43
N PHE A 273 13.66 -1.93 -2.60
CA PHE A 273 13.49 -0.84 -1.63
C PHE A 273 14.59 -0.80 -0.56
N SER A 274 15.09 -1.96 -0.14
CA SER A 274 16.19 -2.05 0.84
C SER A 274 17.52 -1.57 0.24
N ASP A 275 17.87 -2.08 -0.94
CA ASP A 275 19.25 -2.11 -1.40
C ASP A 275 19.54 -1.10 -2.52
N LEU A 276 18.55 -0.70 -3.33
CA LEU A 276 18.80 0.22 -4.44
C LEU A 276 18.98 1.67 -3.95
N PRO A 277 20.10 2.34 -4.26
CA PRO A 277 20.34 3.73 -3.84
C PRO A 277 19.27 4.72 -4.34
N ARG A 278 18.74 4.53 -5.55
CA ARG A 278 17.69 5.37 -6.13
C ARG A 278 16.38 5.34 -5.33
N LEU A 279 16.14 4.28 -4.54
CA LEU A 279 14.94 4.12 -3.71
C LEU A 279 15.19 4.48 -2.24
N ARG A 280 16.34 5.10 -1.89
CA ARG A 280 16.72 5.39 -0.50
C ARG A 280 15.65 6.17 0.28
N HIS A 281 15.01 7.17 -0.34
CA HIS A 281 13.99 8.01 0.29
C HIS A 281 12.65 7.28 0.51
N TYR A 282 12.50 6.07 -0.04
CA TYR A 282 11.31 5.23 0.11
C TYR A 282 11.54 4.06 1.08
N ARG A 283 12.73 3.93 1.68
CA ARG A 283 13.05 2.86 2.64
C ARG A 283 12.12 2.82 3.85
N TRP A 284 11.52 3.95 4.22
CA TRP A 284 10.55 4.00 5.33
C TRP A 284 9.34 3.09 5.08
N LEU A 285 8.96 2.82 3.82
CA LEU A 285 7.89 1.89 3.43
C LEU A 285 8.16 0.44 3.88
N LEU A 286 9.42 0.06 4.08
CA LEU A 286 9.81 -1.24 4.61
C LEU A 286 9.29 -1.46 6.03
N SER A 287 8.89 -0.41 6.75
CA SER A 287 8.36 -0.57 8.12
C SER A 287 6.92 -1.12 8.13
N GLY A 288 6.17 -0.95 7.03
CA GLY A 288 4.74 -1.26 6.94
C GLY A 288 4.40 -2.33 5.91
N LEU A 289 3.51 -2.00 4.96
CA LEU A 289 2.92 -2.94 4.01
C LEU A 289 3.94 -3.66 3.12
N THR A 290 5.04 -3.02 2.75
CA THR A 290 6.06 -3.65 1.91
C THR A 290 6.66 -4.90 2.57
N SER A 291 6.99 -4.82 3.86
CA SER A 291 7.45 -5.99 4.63
C SER A 291 6.34 -7.00 4.83
N PHE A 292 5.11 -6.55 5.10
CA PHE A 292 3.96 -7.45 5.23
C PHE A 292 3.76 -8.30 3.97
N TYR A 293 3.80 -7.70 2.78
CA TYR A 293 3.68 -8.43 1.52
C TYR A 293 4.88 -9.33 1.25
N ALA A 294 6.11 -8.88 1.55
CA ALA A 294 7.29 -9.73 1.44
C ALA A 294 7.21 -10.98 2.32
N ILE A 295 6.73 -10.84 3.56
CA ILE A 295 6.48 -11.97 4.47
C ILE A 295 5.43 -12.92 3.89
N HIS A 296 4.33 -12.41 3.34
CA HIS A 296 3.32 -13.25 2.72
C HIS A 296 3.86 -13.98 1.49
N GLY A 297 4.72 -13.33 0.70
CA GLY A 297 5.49 -13.94 -0.38
C GLY A 297 6.43 -15.03 0.09
N ALA A 298 7.20 -14.79 1.15
CA ALA A 298 8.08 -15.77 1.77
C ALA A 298 7.31 -17.01 2.25
N ILE A 299 6.18 -16.82 2.94
CA ILE A 299 5.33 -17.92 3.42
C ILE A 299 4.73 -18.71 2.25
N ALA A 300 4.26 -18.02 1.21
CA ALA A 300 3.71 -18.68 0.02
C ALA A 300 4.78 -19.51 -0.70
N LEU A 301 5.99 -18.95 -0.83
CA LEU A 301 7.14 -19.65 -1.40
C LEU A 301 7.50 -20.87 -0.56
N ALA A 302 7.72 -20.71 0.74
CA ALA A 302 8.02 -21.82 1.66
C ALA A 302 6.95 -22.91 1.64
N SER A 303 5.66 -22.56 1.61
CA SER A 303 4.58 -23.54 1.46
C SER A 303 4.71 -24.33 0.15
N CYS A 304 5.08 -23.68 -0.96
CA CYS A 304 5.30 -24.36 -2.23
C CYS A 304 6.56 -25.25 -2.20
N LEU A 305 7.61 -24.85 -1.47
CA LEU A 305 8.85 -25.62 -1.27
C LEU A 305 8.59 -26.90 -0.45
N LEU A 306 7.78 -26.81 0.60
CA LEU A 306 7.50 -27.91 1.53
C LEU A 306 6.52 -28.95 0.97
N ASP A 307 5.61 -28.55 0.07
CA ASP A 307 4.52 -29.42 -0.40
C ASP A 307 4.98 -30.53 -1.38
N GLU A 308 6.07 -30.33 -2.16
CA GLU A 308 6.71 -31.37 -3.00
C GLU A 308 8.17 -31.00 -3.39
N PRO A 309 9.19 -31.75 -2.91
CA PRO A 309 10.60 -31.51 -3.25
C PRO A 309 11.03 -32.04 -4.63
N ASP A 310 10.27 -32.96 -5.25
CA ASP A 310 10.77 -33.78 -6.36
C ASP A 310 10.38 -33.31 -7.78
N THR A 311 9.50 -32.30 -7.92
CA THR A 311 8.93 -31.90 -9.23
C THR A 311 9.52 -30.63 -9.84
N PHE A 312 10.25 -29.80 -9.06
CA PHE A 312 10.87 -28.56 -9.52
C PHE A 312 12.21 -28.37 -8.82
N ASP A 313 13.26 -27.97 -9.56
CA ASP A 313 14.50 -27.51 -8.91
C ASP A 313 14.23 -26.17 -8.24
N LEU A 314 13.96 -26.24 -6.94
CA LEU A 314 13.62 -25.09 -6.12
C LEU A 314 14.83 -24.53 -5.35
N SER A 315 16.03 -25.08 -5.58
CA SER A 315 17.28 -24.60 -5.00
C SER A 315 17.56 -23.10 -5.21
N PRO A 316 17.29 -22.47 -6.38
CA PRO A 316 17.55 -21.04 -6.56
C PRO A 316 16.65 -20.15 -5.69
N TYR A 317 15.46 -20.62 -5.31
CA TYR A 317 14.54 -19.83 -4.49
C TYR A 317 14.89 -19.86 -3.00
N ARG A 318 15.70 -20.84 -2.57
CA ARG A 318 16.12 -20.97 -1.16
C ARG A 318 17.05 -19.84 -0.76
N SER A 319 18.03 -19.49 -1.61
CA SER A 319 18.91 -18.35 -1.33
C SER A 319 18.14 -17.02 -1.24
N ASP A 320 17.14 -16.83 -2.10
CA ASP A 320 16.30 -15.63 -2.09
C ASP A 320 15.44 -15.55 -0.83
N PHE A 321 14.90 -16.70 -0.38
CA PHE A 321 14.19 -16.83 0.88
C PHE A 321 15.10 -16.52 2.07
N ASP A 322 16.28 -17.13 2.16
CA ASP A 322 17.25 -16.93 3.25
C ASP A 322 17.71 -15.46 3.33
N ALA A 323 17.95 -14.84 2.16
CA ALA A 323 18.27 -13.43 2.07
C ALA A 323 17.11 -12.54 2.54
N ALA A 324 15.86 -12.92 2.24
CA ALA A 324 14.68 -12.22 2.73
C ALA A 324 14.52 -12.34 4.24
N VAL A 325 14.69 -13.52 4.83
CA VAL A 325 14.66 -13.74 6.28
C VAL A 325 15.70 -12.86 6.97
N SER A 326 16.92 -12.82 6.43
CA SER A 326 18.01 -11.97 6.93
C SER A 326 17.67 -10.48 6.85
N ARG A 327 17.03 -10.03 5.76
CA ARG A 327 16.54 -8.64 5.64
C ARG A 327 15.47 -8.32 6.68
N ILE A 328 14.52 -9.23 6.89
CA ILE A 328 13.43 -9.07 7.85
C ILE A 328 13.96 -9.00 9.28
N ASP A 329 14.98 -9.80 9.64
CA ASP A 329 15.64 -9.73 10.95
C ASP A 329 16.21 -8.33 11.23
N ARG A 330 16.94 -7.77 10.24
CA ARG A 330 17.52 -6.41 10.36
C ARG A 330 16.46 -5.31 10.53
N LEU A 331 15.23 -5.54 10.10
CA LEU A 331 14.14 -4.58 10.17
C LEU A 331 13.29 -4.70 11.45
N ARG A 332 13.51 -5.73 12.29
CA ARG A 332 12.71 -5.98 13.51
C ARG A 332 12.64 -4.77 14.44
N ALA A 333 13.76 -4.09 14.65
CA ALA A 333 13.82 -2.90 15.51
C ALA A 333 12.94 -1.73 15.02
N LYS A 334 12.55 -1.72 13.73
CA LYS A 334 11.80 -0.64 13.09
C LYS A 334 10.40 -1.05 12.62
N SER A 335 10.07 -2.34 12.68
CA SER A 335 8.79 -2.86 12.19
C SER A 335 8.24 -3.93 13.13
N GLN A 336 7.05 -3.66 13.68
CA GLN A 336 6.29 -4.63 14.46
C GLN A 336 5.89 -5.84 13.61
N VAL A 337 5.62 -5.63 12.32
CA VAL A 337 5.28 -6.72 11.38
C VAL A 337 6.46 -7.68 11.24
N CYS A 338 7.68 -7.16 11.03
CA CYS A 338 8.89 -7.98 10.98
C CYS A 338 9.16 -8.70 12.30
N THR A 339 8.98 -8.02 13.44
CA THR A 339 9.17 -8.62 14.77
C THR A 339 8.25 -9.81 15.01
N LYS A 340 6.97 -9.69 14.65
CA LYS A 340 5.98 -10.78 14.81
C LYS A 340 6.22 -11.94 13.83
N ALA A 341 6.65 -11.64 12.59
CA ALA A 341 6.80 -12.64 11.53
C ALA A 341 8.14 -13.40 11.57
N TYR A 342 9.22 -12.79 12.06
CA TYR A 342 10.55 -13.37 12.02
C TYR A 342 10.64 -14.78 12.64
N PRO A 343 10.09 -15.06 13.84
CA PRO A 343 10.12 -16.40 14.42
C PRO A 343 9.43 -17.46 13.54
N ILE A 344 8.37 -17.07 12.83
CA ILE A 344 7.63 -17.96 11.92
C ILE A 344 8.50 -18.29 10.71
N LEU A 345 9.18 -17.29 10.14
CA LEU A 345 10.04 -17.49 8.98
C LEU A 345 11.28 -18.35 9.30
N CYS A 346 11.87 -18.18 10.48
CA CYS A 346 12.97 -19.05 10.94
C CYS A 346 12.55 -20.51 11.09
N HIS A 347 11.29 -20.79 11.40
CA HIS A 347 10.78 -22.16 11.46
C HIS A 347 10.58 -22.78 10.07
N LEU A 348 10.39 -21.95 9.04
CA LEU A 348 10.19 -22.36 7.66
C LEU A 348 11.50 -22.47 6.85
N GLN A 349 12.62 -21.99 7.42
CA GLN A 349 13.96 -22.04 6.85
C GLN A 349 14.61 -23.41 7.03
#